data_AF-H1HKP3-F1
#
_entry.id   AF-H1HKP3-F1
#
_cell.length_a   1.000
_cell.length_b   1.000
_cell.length_c   1.000
_cell.angle_alpha   90.00
_cell.angle_beta   90.00
_cell.angle_gamma   90.00
#
_symmetry.space_group_name_H-M   'P 1'
#
loop_
_entity.id
_entity.type
_entity.pdbx_description
1 polymer ?
#
loop_
_entity_poly.entity_id
_entity_poly.type
_entity_poly.pdbx_seq_one_letter_code
_entity_poly.pdbx_strand_id
1 'polypeptide(L)'
;MAEFIVAIELGSTKITGIAGKKNLDGSITVLAVVREDSTQCIRKGVVYNIDKTVQCLSNIITKLKTALRTDIAHVYVGVGGQSIRSVRNVIVKEVPEDTVVSQEMVNQLMDANRMMSYPDREILEAATQEYKLDQQYQLDPVGIQCNRLEGNFLNILWHKTFYRNLNKCFDQAGIAIAEMYLAPMVLADSVLSEAEKRSGCVLVDLGAESTTVSVYYKNILRHLAVIPLGGNNITKDIASLQMEEADAEKMKLKYASAYTDNNDIDNSLMLSIDAERQVESRKFIEVVEARVEEIIENVWFQVPAEYADNLLGGIILTGGGSNLKNIEIAFRNHTHIDKIRIAKFVTLTINSTNDAINAHDGTMNTVLGILAKGDMNCAGPEINSDLFTGAPEAKTTATTDELHQKARTLNETTGSGVVRTEAEKQKAEAEERRRKDEELEAEREALRAEEARLAKERRENSTSHKIFRELKNFFGKMISEDE
;
A
#
# COMPACT_ATOMS: atom_id res chain seq x y z
N MET A 1 5.07 31.56 -7.60
CA MET A 1 5.30 30.52 -6.58
C MET A 1 5.88 29.31 -7.25
N ALA A 2 6.92 28.72 -6.67
CA ALA A 2 7.39 27.43 -7.13
C ALA A 2 6.26 26.39 -7.01
N GLU A 3 6.23 25.46 -7.96
CA GLU A 3 5.22 24.41 -8.04
C GLU A 3 5.94 23.10 -8.34
N PHE A 4 5.99 22.24 -7.33
CA PHE A 4 6.59 20.92 -7.44
C PHE A 4 6.01 19.98 -6.39
N ILE A 5 6.09 18.69 -6.68
CA ILE A 5 5.75 17.59 -5.79
C ILE A 5 7.06 16.99 -5.28
N VAL A 6 7.11 16.62 -4.00
CA VAL A 6 8.23 15.89 -3.40
C VAL A 6 7.77 14.51 -2.97
N ALA A 7 8.48 13.47 -3.39
CA ALA A 7 8.27 12.10 -2.96
C ALA A 7 9.52 11.51 -2.30
N ILE A 8 9.34 10.72 -1.25
CA ILE A 8 10.41 10.02 -0.53
C ILE A 8 10.09 8.52 -0.49
N GLU A 9 11.05 7.72 -0.94
CA GLU A 9 11.01 6.26 -0.82
C GLU A 9 12.09 5.79 0.17
N LEU A 10 11.69 4.98 1.15
CA LEU A 10 12.59 4.40 2.15
C LEU A 10 13.04 2.99 1.72
N GLY A 11 14.11 2.92 0.94
CA GLY A 11 14.76 1.65 0.59
C GLY A 11 15.76 1.18 1.65
N SER A 12 16.08 -0.12 1.65
CA SER A 12 17.09 -0.73 2.55
C SER A 12 18.54 -0.34 2.21
N THR A 13 18.83 0.03 0.96
CA THR A 13 20.18 0.47 0.56
C THR A 13 20.30 1.98 0.49
N LYS A 14 19.23 2.65 0.07
CA LYS A 14 19.15 4.10 -0.04
C LYS A 14 17.76 4.61 0.32
N ILE A 15 17.68 5.75 0.99
CA ILE A 15 16.48 6.58 1.00
C ILE A 15 16.59 7.55 -0.18
N THR A 16 15.57 7.61 -1.02
CA THR A 16 15.56 8.44 -2.23
C THR A 16 14.49 9.51 -2.11
N GLY A 17 14.90 10.78 -2.17
CA GLY A 17 14.00 11.92 -2.31
C GLY A 17 14.02 12.44 -3.75
N ILE A 18 12.85 12.63 -4.34
CA ILE A 18 12.68 13.18 -5.68
C ILE A 18 11.74 14.37 -5.65
N ALA A 19 12.05 15.39 -6.44
CA ALA A 19 11.16 16.51 -6.68
C ALA A 19 10.88 16.64 -8.18
N GLY A 20 9.62 16.87 -8.54
CA GLY A 20 9.20 16.99 -9.93
C GLY A 20 7.97 17.86 -10.11
N LYS A 21 7.77 18.33 -11.34
CA LYS A 21 6.61 19.11 -11.76
C LYS A 21 5.76 18.30 -12.73
N LYS A 22 4.46 18.22 -12.46
CA LYS A 22 3.48 17.69 -13.42
C LYS A 22 3.16 18.75 -14.48
N ASN A 23 3.27 18.35 -15.74
CA ASN A 23 2.92 19.19 -16.88
C ASN A 23 1.44 18.99 -17.24
N LEU A 24 0.88 19.94 -18.00
CA LEU A 24 -0.53 19.90 -18.42
C LEU A 24 -0.88 18.71 -19.33
N ASP A 25 0.13 18.14 -20.01
CA ASP A 25 -0.01 16.96 -20.87
C ASP A 25 0.05 15.64 -20.08
N GLY A 26 0.19 15.70 -18.75
CA GLY A 26 0.32 14.53 -17.88
C GLY A 26 1.75 13.99 -17.75
N SER A 27 2.73 14.55 -18.46
CA SER A 27 4.15 14.20 -18.27
C SER A 27 4.71 14.81 -16.98
N ILE A 28 5.79 14.24 -16.46
CA ILE A 28 6.46 14.73 -15.25
C ILE A 28 7.88 15.17 -15.59
N THR A 29 8.22 16.41 -15.28
CA THR A 29 9.59 16.92 -15.34
C THR A 29 10.24 16.79 -13.98
N VAL A 30 11.29 15.98 -13.88
CA VAL A 30 12.03 15.81 -12.63
C VAL A 30 13.03 16.96 -12.46
N LEU A 31 12.94 17.64 -11.32
CA LEU A 31 13.73 18.82 -10.99
C LEU A 31 14.97 18.45 -10.17
N ALA A 32 14.85 17.53 -9.22
CA ALA A 32 15.95 17.12 -8.36
C ALA A 32 15.78 15.68 -7.87
N VAL A 33 16.90 15.01 -7.66
CA VAL A 33 16.99 13.67 -7.04
C VAL A 33 18.10 13.70 -5.99
N VAL A 34 17.80 13.22 -4.80
CA VAL A 34 18.77 13.09 -3.70
C VAL A 34 18.68 11.67 -3.15
N ARG A 35 19.83 11.09 -2.81
CA ARG A 35 19.95 9.76 -2.23
C ARG A 35 20.87 9.82 -1.02
N GLU A 36 20.48 9.16 0.06
CA GLU A 36 21.32 8.91 1.24
C GLU A 36 21.45 7.40 1.44
N ASP A 37 22.62 6.95 1.89
CA ASP A 37 22.81 5.56 2.31
C ASP A 37 21.92 5.26 3.52
N SER A 38 21.19 4.15 3.46
CA SER A 38 20.24 3.76 4.50
C SER A 38 20.53 2.42 5.15
N THR A 39 21.68 1.81 4.84
CA THR A 39 22.07 0.48 5.32
C THR A 39 22.14 0.38 6.85
N GLN A 40 22.35 1.52 7.52
CA GLN A 40 22.43 1.62 8.96
C GLN A 40 21.09 1.96 9.65
N CYS A 41 20.04 2.29 8.89
CA CYS A 41 18.79 2.81 9.44
C CYS A 41 17.53 2.09 8.96
N ILE A 42 17.53 1.54 7.75
CA ILE A 42 16.43 0.75 7.18
C ILE A 42 16.88 -0.70 7.00
N ARG A 43 16.05 -1.65 7.45
CA ARG A 43 16.26 -3.09 7.22
C ARG A 43 14.99 -3.74 6.71
N LYS A 44 15.08 -4.46 5.60
CA LYS A 44 13.97 -5.11 4.88
C LYS A 44 12.77 -4.16 4.67
N GLY A 45 13.05 -2.91 4.33
CA GLY A 45 12.06 -1.84 4.16
C GLY A 45 11.41 -1.33 5.45
N VAL A 46 11.92 -1.70 6.63
CA VAL A 46 11.43 -1.30 7.95
C VAL A 46 12.44 -0.38 8.64
N VAL A 47 11.96 0.68 9.30
CA VAL A 47 12.80 1.54 10.12
C VAL A 47 13.39 0.75 11.29
N TYR A 48 14.70 0.51 11.25
CA TYR A 48 15.46 -0.22 12.26
C TYR A 48 16.09 0.73 13.28
N ASN A 49 16.59 1.90 12.83
CA ASN A 49 17.18 2.92 13.70
C ASN A 49 16.51 4.28 13.44
N ILE A 50 15.77 4.79 14.43
CA ILE A 50 15.00 6.03 14.33
C ILE A 50 15.94 7.23 14.14
N ASP A 51 16.93 7.41 15.02
CA ASP A 51 17.80 8.59 15.01
C ASP A 51 18.57 8.74 13.70
N LYS A 52 19.10 7.63 13.17
CA LYS A 52 19.79 7.62 11.87
C LYS A 52 18.82 7.86 10.71
N THR A 53 17.58 7.39 10.80
CA THR A 53 16.55 7.66 9.79
C THR A 53 16.22 9.15 9.77
N VAL A 54 16.04 9.77 10.94
CA VAL A 54 15.82 11.22 11.08
C VAL A 54 16.97 12.01 10.44
N GLN A 55 18.22 11.62 10.71
CA GLN A 55 19.39 12.26 10.09
C GLN A 55 19.37 12.15 8.55
N CYS A 56 19.08 10.97 8.00
CA CYS A 56 18.99 10.77 6.56
C CYS A 56 17.87 11.61 5.93
N LEU A 57 16.68 11.64 6.56
CA LEU A 57 15.55 12.43 6.09
C LEU A 57 15.87 13.93 6.09
N SER A 58 16.45 14.44 7.18
CA SER A 58 16.90 15.84 7.27
C SER A 58 17.90 16.19 6.18
N ASN A 59 18.89 15.32 5.93
CA ASN A 59 19.88 15.52 4.87
C ASN A 59 19.23 15.58 3.48
N ILE A 60 18.30 14.67 3.19
CA ILE A 60 17.57 14.63 1.91
C ILE A 60 16.82 15.94 1.70
N ILE A 61 16.08 16.37 2.71
CA ILE A 61 15.28 17.59 2.64
C ILE A 61 16.17 18.82 2.46
N THR A 62 17.26 18.96 3.22
CA THR A 62 18.20 20.08 3.06
C THR A 62 18.81 20.13 1.66
N LYS A 63 19.20 18.99 1.11
CA LYS A 63 19.76 18.90 -0.26
C LYS A 63 18.70 19.23 -1.31
N LEU A 64 17.46 18.77 -1.16
CA LEU A 64 16.36 19.12 -2.06
C LEU A 64 16.03 20.61 -2.02
N LYS A 65 15.92 21.21 -0.81
CA LYS A 65 15.71 22.65 -0.62
C LYS A 65 16.79 23.48 -1.33
N THR A 66 18.04 23.04 -1.23
CA THR A 66 19.19 23.70 -1.88
C THR A 66 19.09 23.61 -3.40
N ALA A 67 18.75 22.42 -3.94
CA ALA A 67 18.62 22.22 -5.38
C ALA A 67 17.44 23.00 -5.99
N LEU A 68 16.33 23.10 -5.25
CA LEU A 68 15.11 23.78 -5.69
C LEU A 68 15.09 25.28 -5.37
N ARG A 69 15.97 25.75 -4.46
CA ARG A 69 15.98 27.12 -3.91
C ARG A 69 14.65 27.52 -3.28
N THR A 70 13.94 26.56 -2.72
CA THR A 70 12.63 26.75 -2.10
C THR A 70 12.51 25.82 -0.92
N ASP A 71 11.81 26.26 0.13
CA ASP A 71 11.49 25.41 1.26
C ASP A 71 10.54 24.26 0.84
N ILE A 72 10.44 23.21 1.66
CA ILE A 72 9.57 22.05 1.40
C ILE A 72 8.56 21.99 2.53
N ALA A 73 7.30 22.22 2.20
CA ALA A 73 6.21 22.26 3.17
C ALA A 73 5.78 20.86 3.62
N HIS A 74 5.71 19.92 2.67
CA HIS A 74 5.28 18.55 2.92
C HIS A 74 5.80 17.60 1.84
N VAL A 75 5.69 16.29 2.09
CA VAL A 75 6.17 15.25 1.17
C VAL A 75 5.21 14.08 1.06
N TYR A 76 5.25 13.38 -0.07
CA TYR A 76 4.63 12.08 -0.28
C TYR A 76 5.60 10.97 0.12
N VAL A 77 5.11 9.93 0.79
CA VAL A 77 5.98 8.86 1.31
C VAL A 77 5.54 7.50 0.81
N GLY A 78 6.48 6.72 0.27
CA GLY A 78 6.28 5.32 -0.05
C GLY A 78 6.49 4.43 1.16
N VAL A 79 5.49 3.63 1.52
CA VAL A 79 5.59 2.62 2.57
C VAL A 79 5.60 1.22 1.99
N GLY A 80 6.57 0.42 2.43
CA GLY A 80 6.84 -0.92 1.92
C GLY A 80 7.41 -1.83 3.02
N GLY A 81 8.07 -2.89 2.59
CA GLY A 81 8.90 -3.71 3.46
C GLY A 81 8.18 -4.88 4.15
N GLN A 82 8.95 -5.62 4.93
CA GLN A 82 8.58 -6.93 5.52
C GLN A 82 7.33 -6.88 6.42
N SER A 83 6.92 -5.68 6.85
CA SER A 83 5.72 -5.52 7.68
C SER A 83 4.44 -5.87 6.91
N ILE A 84 4.43 -5.75 5.59
CA ILE A 84 3.23 -5.85 4.74
C ILE A 84 2.94 -7.31 4.35
N ARG A 85 1.68 -7.74 4.51
CA ARG A 85 1.15 -8.96 3.91
C ARG A 85 -0.35 -8.86 3.70
N SER A 86 -0.89 -9.56 2.70
CA SER A 86 -2.32 -9.73 2.55
C SER A 86 -2.86 -10.95 3.30
N VAL A 87 -4.08 -10.84 3.82
CA VAL A 87 -4.86 -11.93 4.44
C VAL A 87 -6.26 -11.89 3.85
N ARG A 88 -6.75 -13.03 3.37
CA ARG A 88 -8.14 -13.15 2.93
C ARG A 88 -9.08 -13.20 4.11
N ASN A 89 -10.23 -12.56 3.99
CA ASN A 89 -11.27 -12.59 5.00
C ASN A 89 -12.64 -12.67 4.33
N VAL A 90 -13.56 -13.39 4.96
CA VAL A 90 -14.94 -13.55 4.48
C VAL A 90 -15.88 -13.09 5.58
N ILE A 91 -16.80 -12.19 5.24
CA ILE A 91 -17.90 -11.79 6.12
C ILE A 91 -19.19 -12.32 5.53
N VAL A 92 -19.98 -13.00 6.35
CA VAL A 92 -21.27 -13.57 5.94
C VAL A 92 -22.39 -12.84 6.66
N LYS A 93 -23.44 -12.50 5.91
CA LYS A 93 -24.68 -11.94 6.43
C LYS A 93 -25.86 -12.76 5.91
N GLU A 94 -26.64 -13.32 6.83
CA GLU A 94 -27.94 -13.91 6.52
C GLU A 94 -28.96 -12.79 6.37
N VAL A 95 -29.75 -12.84 5.30
CA VAL A 95 -30.80 -11.87 5.01
C VAL A 95 -32.14 -12.58 4.88
N PRO A 96 -33.28 -11.91 5.15
CA PRO A 96 -34.60 -12.49 4.92
C PRO A 96 -34.77 -13.03 3.51
N GLU A 97 -35.67 -13.99 3.32
CA GLU A 97 -35.99 -14.51 2.00
C GLU A 97 -36.38 -13.39 1.04
N ASP A 98 -35.93 -13.52 -0.21
CA ASP A 98 -36.20 -12.58 -1.29
C ASP A 98 -35.69 -11.15 -1.06
N THR A 99 -34.70 -10.97 -0.18
CA THR A 99 -34.06 -9.68 0.04
C THR A 99 -33.25 -9.24 -1.17
N VAL A 100 -33.57 -8.06 -1.70
CA VAL A 100 -32.75 -7.37 -2.70
C VAL A 100 -31.58 -6.68 -2.01
N VAL A 101 -30.36 -7.00 -2.42
CA VAL A 101 -29.14 -6.43 -1.84
C VAL A 101 -29.09 -4.92 -2.10
N SER A 102 -28.97 -4.14 -1.03
CA SER A 102 -28.78 -2.69 -1.09
C SER A 102 -27.30 -2.31 -0.98
N GLN A 103 -26.95 -1.09 -1.42
CA GLN A 103 -25.61 -0.54 -1.21
C GLN A 103 -25.24 -0.46 0.27
N GLU A 104 -26.23 -0.24 1.15
CA GLU A 104 -26.01 -0.21 2.59
C GLU A 104 -25.56 -1.58 3.13
N MET A 105 -26.16 -2.68 2.66
CA MET A 105 -25.74 -4.03 3.06
C MET A 105 -24.30 -4.32 2.63
N VAL A 106 -23.93 -3.89 1.42
CA VAL A 106 -22.55 -3.98 0.92
C VAL A 106 -21.57 -3.21 1.79
N ASN A 107 -21.93 -1.97 2.16
CA ASN A 107 -21.12 -1.14 3.03
C ASN A 107 -20.96 -1.78 4.42
N GLN A 108 -22.03 -2.33 4.99
CA GLN A 108 -22.00 -3.01 6.28
C GLN A 108 -21.05 -4.23 6.29
N LEU A 109 -20.97 -4.99 5.19
CA LEU A 109 -20.00 -6.10 5.07
C LEU A 109 -18.56 -5.59 5.06
N MET A 110 -18.28 -4.50 4.34
CA MET A 110 -16.96 -3.89 4.31
C MET A 110 -16.59 -3.30 5.68
N ASP A 111 -17.53 -2.63 6.35
CA ASP A 111 -17.34 -2.08 7.70
C ASP A 111 -17.04 -3.19 8.70
N ALA A 112 -17.81 -4.29 8.67
CA ALA A 112 -17.56 -5.47 9.51
C ALA A 112 -16.18 -6.09 9.25
N ASN A 113 -15.77 -6.20 7.98
CA ASN A 113 -14.44 -6.68 7.62
C ASN A 113 -13.33 -5.76 8.16
N ARG A 114 -13.52 -4.45 8.11
CA ARG A 114 -12.55 -3.46 8.59
C ARG A 114 -12.43 -3.43 10.12
N MET A 115 -13.45 -3.87 10.83
CA MET A 115 -13.42 -4.02 12.29
C MET A 115 -12.70 -5.29 12.76
N MET A 116 -12.26 -6.16 11.85
CA MET A 116 -11.52 -7.36 12.21
C MET A 116 -10.20 -7.00 12.90
N SER A 117 -9.97 -7.59 14.07
CA SER A 117 -8.74 -7.43 14.83
C SER A 117 -7.72 -8.50 14.46
N TYR A 118 -6.46 -8.08 14.29
CA TYR A 118 -5.33 -8.96 14.07
C TYR A 118 -4.27 -8.70 15.15
N PRO A 119 -3.72 -9.74 15.80
CA PRO A 119 -2.65 -9.57 16.79
C PRO A 119 -1.44 -8.83 16.20
N ASP A 120 -0.99 -7.77 16.89
CA ASP A 120 0.15 -6.90 16.53
C ASP A 120 0.10 -6.26 15.13
N ARG A 121 -1.05 -6.36 14.46
CA ARG A 121 -1.26 -5.91 13.09
C ARG A 121 -2.53 -5.09 12.99
N GLU A 122 -2.61 -4.30 11.93
CA GLU A 122 -3.83 -3.56 11.59
C GLU A 122 -4.04 -3.59 10.08
N ILE A 123 -5.30 -3.42 9.69
CA ILE A 123 -5.71 -3.35 8.30
C ILE A 123 -5.31 -1.96 7.77
N LEU A 124 -4.48 -1.98 6.74
CA LEU A 124 -4.03 -0.80 6.02
C LEU A 124 -4.97 -0.47 4.86
N GLU A 125 -5.39 -1.51 4.14
CA GLU A 125 -6.26 -1.45 2.98
C GLU A 125 -7.11 -2.73 2.95
N ALA A 126 -8.34 -2.62 2.47
CA ALA A 126 -9.25 -3.76 2.33
C ALA A 126 -9.83 -3.76 0.91
N ALA A 127 -9.34 -4.66 0.08
CA ALA A 127 -9.79 -4.79 -1.30
C ALA A 127 -10.92 -5.81 -1.42
N THR A 128 -12.09 -5.39 -1.89
CA THR A 128 -13.17 -6.30 -2.26
C THR A 128 -12.72 -7.23 -3.38
N GLN A 129 -12.93 -8.53 -3.20
CA GLN A 129 -12.61 -9.55 -4.19
C GLN A 129 -13.83 -9.89 -5.04
N GLU A 130 -14.91 -10.28 -4.37
CA GLU A 130 -16.19 -10.66 -4.94
C GLU A 130 -17.23 -10.84 -3.84
N TYR A 131 -18.50 -10.71 -4.19
CA TYR A 131 -19.61 -11.05 -3.34
C TYR A 131 -20.18 -12.39 -3.77
N LYS A 132 -20.53 -13.24 -2.81
CA LYS A 132 -21.23 -14.49 -3.06
C LYS A 132 -22.69 -14.33 -2.64
N LEU A 133 -23.60 -14.46 -3.60
CA LEU A 133 -25.04 -14.45 -3.41
C LEU A 133 -25.51 -15.89 -3.57
N ASP A 134 -25.86 -16.52 -2.45
CA ASP A 134 -26.15 -17.95 -2.35
C ASP A 134 -25.01 -18.81 -2.93
N GLN A 135 -25.08 -19.20 -4.21
CA GLN A 135 -24.06 -20.00 -4.91
C GLN A 135 -23.42 -19.30 -6.10
N GLN A 136 -23.75 -18.03 -6.35
CA GLN A 136 -23.24 -17.24 -7.47
C GLN A 136 -22.28 -16.15 -7.00
N TYR A 137 -21.19 -15.95 -7.74
CA TYR A 137 -20.22 -14.88 -7.48
C TYR A 137 -20.51 -13.67 -8.36
N GLN A 138 -20.50 -12.48 -7.76
CA GLN A 138 -20.75 -11.20 -8.42
C GLN A 138 -19.75 -10.16 -7.96
N LEU A 139 -19.31 -9.28 -8.86
CA LEU A 139 -18.48 -8.12 -8.50
C LEU A 139 -19.34 -6.97 -7.94
N ASP A 140 -20.53 -6.79 -8.51
CA ASP A 140 -21.52 -5.82 -8.05
C ASP A 140 -22.81 -6.57 -7.66
N PRO A 141 -23.09 -6.70 -6.35
CA PRO A 141 -24.22 -7.47 -5.87
C PRO A 141 -25.51 -6.65 -5.78
N VAL A 142 -25.44 -5.32 -5.95
CA VAL A 142 -26.56 -4.40 -5.66
C VAL A 142 -27.70 -4.64 -6.64
N GLY A 143 -28.93 -4.73 -6.11
CA GLY A 143 -30.13 -4.97 -6.90
C GLY A 143 -30.40 -6.45 -7.21
N ILE A 144 -29.54 -7.37 -6.75
CA ILE A 144 -29.73 -8.82 -6.91
C ILE A 144 -30.39 -9.38 -5.65
N GLN A 145 -31.32 -10.31 -5.84
CA GLN A 145 -32.02 -11.00 -4.77
C GLN A 145 -31.19 -12.18 -4.27
N CYS A 146 -31.05 -12.33 -2.94
CA CYS A 146 -30.40 -13.48 -2.33
C CYS A 146 -30.91 -13.72 -0.91
N ASN A 147 -30.68 -14.93 -0.39
CA ASN A 147 -30.97 -15.27 1.00
C ASN A 147 -29.71 -15.25 1.86
N ARG A 148 -28.54 -15.42 1.23
CA ARG A 148 -27.23 -15.36 1.88
C ARG A 148 -26.28 -14.48 1.08
N LEU A 149 -25.75 -13.45 1.74
CA LEU A 149 -24.78 -12.53 1.16
C LEU A 149 -23.42 -12.71 1.86
N GLU A 150 -22.39 -13.04 1.09
CA GLU A 150 -21.01 -13.11 1.58
C GLU A 150 -20.14 -12.06 0.89
N GLY A 151 -19.37 -11.30 1.66
CA GLY A 151 -18.33 -10.41 1.14
C GLY A 151 -16.96 -11.08 1.28
N ASN A 152 -16.27 -11.30 0.16
CA ASN A 152 -14.90 -11.79 0.15
C ASN A 152 -13.95 -10.60 0.01
N PHE A 153 -13.01 -10.48 0.94
CA PHE A 153 -12.09 -9.35 1.05
C PHE A 153 -10.63 -9.82 1.11
N LEU A 154 -9.74 -8.98 0.61
CA LEU A 154 -8.31 -9.10 0.80
C LEU A 154 -7.83 -7.94 1.68
N ASN A 155 -7.48 -8.25 2.92
CA ASN A 155 -6.99 -7.28 3.89
C ASN A 155 -5.47 -7.18 3.78
N ILE A 156 -4.96 -6.02 3.42
CA ILE A 156 -3.53 -5.71 3.47
C ILE A 156 -3.22 -5.29 4.90
N LEU A 157 -2.39 -6.08 5.57
CA LEU A 157 -2.02 -5.89 6.96
C LEU A 157 -0.58 -5.39 7.05
N TRP A 158 -0.30 -4.60 8.09
CA TRP A 158 1.06 -4.29 8.51
C TRP A 158 1.25 -4.40 10.02
N HIS A 159 2.49 -4.32 10.51
CA HIS A 159 2.76 -4.26 11.95
C HIS A 159 2.59 -2.85 12.50
N LYS A 160 1.84 -2.71 13.61
CA LYS A 160 1.56 -1.40 14.25
C LYS A 160 2.83 -0.63 14.65
N THR A 161 3.89 -1.36 15.04
CA THR A 161 5.17 -0.79 15.46
C THR A 161 5.92 -0.12 14.31
N PHE A 162 5.85 -0.68 13.09
CA PHE A 162 6.50 -0.14 11.91
C PHE A 162 5.98 1.26 11.60
N TYR A 163 4.66 1.41 11.60
CA TYR A 163 4.00 2.66 11.31
C TYR A 163 4.33 3.77 12.32
N ARG A 164 4.21 3.46 13.61
CA ARG A 164 4.54 4.40 14.67
C ARG A 164 5.99 4.88 14.59
N ASN A 165 6.92 3.97 14.26
CA ASN A 165 8.33 4.34 14.09
C ASN A 165 8.53 5.25 12.88
N LEU A 166 7.81 5.01 11.77
CA LEU A 166 7.88 5.84 10.57
C LEU A 166 7.39 7.26 10.85
N ASN A 167 6.18 7.42 11.38
CA ASN A 167 5.63 8.75 11.74
C ASN A 167 6.59 9.51 12.66
N LYS A 168 7.06 8.83 13.71
CA LYS A 168 8.03 9.42 14.65
C LYS A 168 9.29 9.94 13.96
N CYS A 169 9.78 9.27 12.91
CA CYS A 169 10.95 9.76 12.16
C CYS A 169 10.64 11.06 11.40
N PHE A 170 9.49 11.16 10.75
CA PHE A 170 9.09 12.36 10.02
C PHE A 170 8.79 13.53 10.95
N ASP A 171 8.10 13.27 12.06
CA ASP A 171 7.82 14.29 13.09
C ASP A 171 9.11 14.84 13.69
N GLN A 172 10.06 13.97 14.06
CA GLN A 172 11.36 14.38 14.60
C GLN A 172 12.24 15.09 13.57
N ALA A 173 12.08 14.78 12.28
CA ALA A 173 12.75 15.51 11.19
C ALA A 173 12.07 16.86 10.86
N GLY A 174 10.89 17.14 11.43
CA GLY A 174 10.12 18.35 11.16
C GLY A 174 9.57 18.40 9.73
N ILE A 175 9.23 17.25 9.16
CA ILE A 175 8.74 17.11 7.78
C ILE A 175 7.31 16.61 7.81
N ALA A 176 6.38 17.41 7.30
CA ALA A 176 4.99 16.97 7.22
C ALA A 176 4.76 16.01 6.06
N ILE A 177 3.87 15.04 6.28
CA ILE A 177 3.50 14.06 5.28
C ILE A 177 2.18 14.47 4.65
N ALA A 178 2.18 14.72 3.35
CA ALA A 178 0.97 15.00 2.60
C ALA A 178 0.12 13.75 2.42
N GLU A 179 0.76 12.64 2.07
CA GLU A 179 0.12 11.34 1.94
C GLU A 179 1.16 10.23 2.02
N MET A 180 0.77 9.09 2.59
CA MET A 180 1.55 7.86 2.47
C MET A 180 0.90 6.93 1.46
N TYR A 181 1.71 6.22 0.69
CA TYR A 181 1.23 5.25 -0.28
C TYR A 181 1.87 3.89 -0.09
N LEU A 182 1.06 2.84 -0.25
CA LEU A 182 1.51 1.47 -0.41
C LEU A 182 2.39 1.34 -1.66
N ALA A 183 3.70 1.29 -1.44
CA ALA A 183 4.71 1.21 -2.49
C ALA A 183 4.43 0.09 -3.51
N PRO A 184 4.02 -1.14 -3.11
CA PRO A 184 3.74 -2.21 -4.07
C PRO A 184 2.56 -1.91 -5.00
N MET A 185 1.52 -1.22 -4.50
CA MET A 185 0.35 -0.84 -5.31
C MET A 185 0.68 0.30 -6.26
N VAL A 186 1.42 1.31 -5.79
CA VAL A 186 1.88 2.41 -6.63
C VAL A 186 2.83 1.92 -7.72
N LEU A 187 3.74 1.02 -7.38
CA LEU A 187 4.63 0.38 -8.34
C LEU A 187 3.82 -0.37 -9.41
N ALA A 188 2.84 -1.18 -9.01
CA ALA A 188 1.97 -1.90 -9.93
C ALA A 188 1.23 -0.97 -10.89
N ASP A 189 0.68 0.14 -10.41
CA ASP A 189 0.04 1.15 -11.25
C ASP A 189 1.00 1.82 -12.24
N SER A 190 2.28 1.90 -11.88
CA SER A 190 3.28 2.61 -12.67
C SER A 190 3.94 1.73 -13.74
N VAL A 191 3.92 0.41 -13.57
CA VAL A 191 4.68 -0.51 -14.45
C VAL A 191 3.83 -1.57 -15.16
N LEU A 192 2.63 -1.88 -14.65
CA LEU A 192 1.74 -2.84 -15.28
C LEU A 192 0.79 -2.13 -16.24
N SER A 193 0.53 -2.78 -17.37
CA SER A 193 -0.57 -2.40 -18.25
C SER A 193 -1.90 -2.96 -17.73
N GLU A 194 -3.00 -2.30 -18.10
CA GLU A 194 -4.36 -2.79 -17.83
C GLU A 194 -4.61 -4.18 -18.44
N ALA A 195 -3.98 -4.48 -19.59
CA ALA A 195 -4.09 -5.80 -20.20
C ALA A 195 -3.45 -6.89 -19.33
N GLU A 196 -2.29 -6.64 -18.73
CA GLU A 196 -1.61 -7.58 -17.81
C GLU A 196 -2.44 -7.80 -16.55
N LYS A 197 -2.87 -6.72 -15.88
CA LYS A 197 -3.71 -6.80 -14.68
C LYS A 197 -5.04 -7.53 -14.94
N ARG A 198 -5.66 -7.32 -16.10
CA ARG A 198 -6.93 -7.94 -16.47
C ARG A 198 -6.77 -9.42 -16.77
N SER A 199 -5.74 -9.77 -17.55
CA SER A 199 -5.50 -11.14 -18.02
C SER A 199 -4.82 -12.04 -16.99
N GLY A 200 -4.31 -11.46 -15.90
CA GLY A 200 -3.70 -12.17 -14.79
C GLY A 200 -2.18 -12.10 -14.86
N CYS A 201 -1.53 -11.52 -13.84
CA CYS A 201 -0.07 -11.41 -13.81
C CYS A 201 0.50 -11.43 -12.40
N VAL A 202 1.78 -11.78 -12.30
CA VAL A 202 2.57 -11.66 -11.07
C VAL A 202 3.56 -10.52 -11.25
N LEU A 203 3.49 -9.50 -10.41
CA LEU A 203 4.52 -8.47 -10.31
C LEU A 203 5.50 -8.85 -9.20
N VAL A 204 6.78 -8.93 -9.55
CA VAL A 204 7.87 -9.27 -8.64
C VAL A 204 8.86 -8.09 -8.60
N ASP A 205 8.92 -7.41 -7.46
CA ASP A 205 9.90 -6.37 -7.20
C ASP A 205 11.10 -6.94 -6.45
N LEU A 206 12.21 -7.11 -7.16
CA LEU A 206 13.46 -7.68 -6.66
C LEU A 206 14.32 -6.57 -6.05
N GLY A 207 14.11 -6.30 -4.77
CA GLY A 207 14.87 -5.32 -3.99
C GLY A 207 16.19 -5.86 -3.46
N ALA A 208 16.87 -5.03 -2.66
CA ALA A 208 18.15 -5.38 -2.05
C ALA A 208 18.00 -6.38 -0.88
N GLU A 209 17.09 -6.14 0.07
CA GLU A 209 16.91 -7.03 1.23
C GLU A 209 15.58 -7.77 1.26
N SER A 210 14.69 -7.46 0.31
CA SER A 210 13.37 -8.05 0.23
C SER A 210 12.89 -8.12 -1.21
N THR A 211 12.02 -9.08 -1.47
CA THR A 211 11.33 -9.27 -2.74
C THR A 211 9.84 -9.15 -2.49
N THR A 212 9.15 -8.28 -3.22
CA THR A 212 7.70 -8.11 -3.09
C THR A 212 6.98 -8.83 -4.22
N VAL A 213 5.95 -9.61 -3.88
CA VAL A 213 5.12 -10.35 -4.85
C VAL A 213 3.70 -9.83 -4.78
N SER A 214 3.18 -9.38 -5.92
CA SER A 214 1.78 -8.96 -6.07
C SER A 214 1.12 -9.75 -7.20
N VAL A 215 0.00 -10.41 -6.93
CA VAL A 215 -0.77 -11.15 -7.94
C VAL A 215 -2.01 -10.35 -8.30
N TYR A 216 -2.18 -10.06 -9.59
CA TYR A 216 -3.37 -9.38 -10.12
C TYR A 216 -4.14 -10.33 -11.03
N TYR A 217 -5.47 -10.27 -10.99
CA TYR A 217 -6.35 -10.97 -11.92
C TYR A 217 -7.68 -10.25 -12.03
N LYS A 218 -8.17 -10.06 -13.26
CA LYS A 218 -9.37 -9.24 -13.56
C LYS A 218 -9.29 -7.83 -12.96
N ASN A 219 -8.11 -7.19 -13.05
CA ASN A 219 -7.83 -5.86 -12.49
C ASN A 219 -7.91 -5.74 -10.96
N ILE A 220 -8.02 -6.86 -10.24
CA ILE A 220 -8.10 -6.88 -8.78
C ILE A 220 -6.78 -7.44 -8.22
N LEU A 221 -6.26 -6.80 -7.18
CA LEU A 221 -5.16 -7.35 -6.38
C LEU A 221 -5.67 -8.58 -5.61
N ARG A 222 -5.10 -9.74 -5.91
CA ARG A 222 -5.50 -11.06 -5.37
C ARG A 222 -4.61 -11.57 -4.25
N HIS A 223 -3.35 -11.13 -4.24
CA HIS A 223 -2.37 -11.46 -3.22
C HIS A 223 -1.25 -10.43 -3.18
N LEU A 224 -0.75 -10.14 -1.99
CA LEU A 224 0.41 -9.28 -1.75
C LEU A 224 1.24 -9.86 -0.60
N ALA A 225 2.53 -10.12 -0.85
CA ALA A 225 3.45 -10.59 0.18
C ALA A 225 4.85 -10.00 -0.02
N VAL A 226 5.57 -9.81 1.08
CA VAL A 226 6.98 -9.40 1.08
C VAL A 226 7.83 -10.51 1.66
N ILE A 227 8.75 -11.02 0.84
CA ILE A 227 9.70 -12.08 1.18
C ILE A 227 10.99 -11.41 1.64
N PRO A 228 11.58 -11.80 2.79
CA PRO A 228 12.78 -11.17 3.33
C PRO A 228 14.08 -11.68 2.68
N LEU A 229 14.06 -11.84 1.36
CA LEU A 229 15.17 -12.25 0.52
C LEU A 229 15.30 -11.26 -0.65
N GLY A 230 16.52 -10.81 -0.94
CA GLY A 230 16.81 -9.91 -2.06
C GLY A 230 18.26 -9.99 -2.52
N GLY A 231 18.70 -9.02 -3.33
CA GLY A 231 20.03 -9.01 -3.92
C GLY A 231 21.21 -9.02 -2.93
N ASN A 232 21.02 -8.53 -1.70
CA ASN A 232 22.01 -8.56 -0.63
C ASN A 232 22.22 -9.98 -0.08
N ASN A 233 21.22 -10.87 -0.19
CA ASN A 233 21.43 -12.28 0.14
C ASN A 233 22.40 -12.93 -0.84
N ILE A 234 22.31 -12.60 -2.13
CA ILE A 234 23.28 -13.06 -3.15
C ILE A 234 24.69 -12.54 -2.80
N THR A 235 24.80 -11.26 -2.44
CA THR A 235 26.08 -10.66 -2.01
C THR A 235 26.68 -11.35 -0.79
N LYS A 236 25.86 -11.67 0.22
CA LYS A 236 26.31 -12.38 1.43
C LYS A 236 26.76 -13.79 1.15
N ASP A 237 26.08 -14.49 0.24
CA ASP A 237 26.47 -15.83 -0.15
C ASP A 237 27.78 -15.81 -0.95
N ILE A 238 27.98 -14.83 -1.85
CA ILE A 238 29.27 -14.61 -2.52
C ILE A 238 30.38 -14.29 -1.50
N ALA A 239 30.10 -13.48 -0.47
CA ALA A 239 31.07 -13.16 0.57
C ALA A 239 31.57 -14.41 1.35
N SER A 240 30.76 -15.48 1.39
CA SER A 240 31.19 -16.77 1.97
C SER A 240 32.36 -17.41 1.22
N LEU A 241 32.67 -16.97 0.01
CA LEU A 241 33.85 -17.33 -0.78
C LEU A 241 35.11 -16.56 -0.33
N GLN A 242 35.22 -16.30 0.98
CA GLN A 242 36.37 -15.69 1.64
C GLN A 242 36.70 -14.27 1.14
N MET A 243 35.68 -13.45 0.90
CA MET A 243 35.85 -12.04 0.54
C MET A 243 34.93 -11.12 1.36
N GLU A 244 35.28 -9.84 1.44
CA GLU A 244 34.44 -8.84 2.12
C GLU A 244 33.16 -8.55 1.31
N GLU A 245 32.08 -8.14 1.98
CA GLU A 245 30.80 -7.83 1.30
C GLU A 245 30.96 -6.77 0.19
N ALA A 246 31.87 -5.80 0.38
CA ALA A 246 32.15 -4.77 -0.62
C ALA A 246 32.78 -5.36 -1.91
N ASP A 247 33.65 -6.36 -1.78
CA ASP A 247 34.22 -7.07 -2.94
C ASP A 247 33.20 -8.03 -3.54
N ALA A 248 32.41 -8.71 -2.70
CA ALA A 248 31.32 -9.57 -3.15
C ALA A 248 30.28 -8.81 -3.99
N GLU A 249 29.93 -7.57 -3.62
CA GLU A 249 29.02 -6.75 -4.41
C GLU A 249 29.60 -6.39 -5.78
N LYS A 250 30.90 -6.03 -5.83
CA LYS A 250 31.59 -5.77 -7.11
C LYS A 250 31.61 -7.03 -7.98
N MET A 251 31.89 -8.19 -7.38
CA MET A 251 31.89 -9.47 -8.08
C MET A 251 30.49 -9.81 -8.61
N LYS A 252 29.44 -9.59 -7.81
CA LYS A 252 28.05 -9.77 -8.23
C LYS A 252 27.72 -8.91 -9.44
N LEU A 253 27.97 -7.61 -9.36
CA LEU A 253 27.67 -6.66 -10.44
C LEU A 253 28.47 -6.96 -11.72
N LYS A 254 29.68 -7.53 -11.60
CA LYS A 254 30.57 -7.79 -12.73
C LYS A 254 30.37 -9.15 -13.39
N TYR A 255 30.16 -10.21 -12.61
CA TYR A 255 30.24 -11.59 -13.10
C TYR A 255 28.97 -12.41 -12.87
N ALA A 256 28.06 -11.99 -11.98
CA ALA A 256 26.93 -12.84 -11.62
C ALA A 256 25.91 -12.98 -12.77
N SER A 257 25.43 -14.20 -12.92
CA SER A 257 24.34 -14.58 -13.80
C SER A 257 23.33 -15.37 -12.98
N ALA A 258 22.04 -15.09 -13.19
CA ALA A 258 20.94 -15.81 -12.57
C ALA A 258 20.80 -17.24 -13.09
N TYR A 259 21.32 -17.49 -14.29
CA TYR A 259 21.33 -18.79 -14.94
C TYR A 259 22.51 -18.89 -15.92
N THR A 260 23.13 -20.05 -15.95
CA THR A 260 24.27 -20.41 -16.81
C THR A 260 24.00 -21.81 -17.33
N ASP A 261 24.06 -22.01 -18.66
CA ASP A 261 23.97 -23.35 -19.22
C ASP A 261 25.19 -24.15 -18.77
N ASN A 262 24.99 -25.39 -18.32
CA ASN A 262 26.07 -26.24 -17.82
C ASN A 262 27.14 -26.51 -18.90
N ASN A 263 26.81 -26.42 -20.19
CA ASN A 263 27.76 -26.55 -21.29
C ASN A 263 28.66 -25.32 -21.46
N ASP A 264 28.24 -24.16 -20.97
CA ASP A 264 29.00 -22.90 -21.06
C ASP A 264 29.95 -22.70 -19.86
N ILE A 265 29.90 -23.59 -18.86
CA ILE A 265 30.73 -23.51 -17.65
C ILE A 265 32.15 -24.00 -17.94
N ASP A 266 33.10 -23.07 -17.99
CA ASP A 266 34.53 -23.38 -17.94
C ASP A 266 34.98 -23.64 -16.49
N ASN A 267 35.21 -24.92 -16.18
CA ASN A 267 35.66 -25.36 -14.85
C ASN A 267 37.08 -24.91 -14.48
N SER A 268 37.87 -24.43 -15.46
CA SER A 268 39.23 -23.93 -15.23
C SER A 268 39.31 -22.41 -15.06
N LEU A 269 38.21 -21.70 -15.33
CA LEU A 269 38.17 -20.26 -15.27
C LEU A 269 38.23 -19.75 -13.83
N MET A 270 39.14 -18.81 -13.59
CA MET A 270 39.29 -18.09 -12.32
C MET A 270 38.82 -16.63 -12.49
N LEU A 271 37.91 -16.18 -11.63
CA LEU A 271 37.40 -14.82 -11.60
C LEU A 271 38.24 -13.98 -10.64
N SER A 272 38.84 -12.91 -11.14
CA SER A 272 39.61 -11.99 -10.31
C SER A 272 38.70 -11.18 -9.39
N ILE A 273 38.95 -11.28 -8.08
CA ILE A 273 38.38 -10.44 -7.02
C ILE A 273 39.15 -9.11 -7.00
N ASP A 274 40.48 -9.19 -6.95
CA ASP A 274 41.40 -8.07 -7.08
C ASP A 274 42.68 -8.50 -7.83
N ALA A 275 43.80 -7.77 -7.64
CA ALA A 275 45.06 -8.04 -8.31
C ALA A 275 45.72 -9.37 -7.91
N GLU A 276 45.45 -9.86 -6.70
CA GLU A 276 46.14 -11.02 -6.10
C GLU A 276 45.18 -12.18 -5.78
N ARG A 277 43.89 -11.89 -5.54
CA ARG A 277 42.88 -12.87 -5.14
C ARG A 277 41.95 -13.22 -6.30
N GLN A 278 41.67 -14.51 -6.45
CA GLN A 278 40.73 -15.05 -7.44
C GLN A 278 39.83 -16.11 -6.82
N VAL A 279 38.70 -16.39 -7.47
CA VAL A 279 37.77 -17.46 -7.11
C VAL A 279 37.42 -18.30 -8.33
N GLU A 280 37.22 -19.60 -8.14
CA GLU A 280 36.77 -20.50 -9.21
C GLU A 280 35.42 -20.05 -9.77
N SER A 281 35.32 -19.90 -11.09
CA SER A 281 34.09 -19.45 -11.75
C SER A 281 32.93 -20.40 -11.48
N ARG A 282 33.17 -21.72 -11.50
CA ARG A 282 32.15 -22.72 -11.20
C ARG A 282 31.56 -22.51 -9.80
N LYS A 283 32.42 -22.34 -8.79
CA LYS A 283 31.97 -22.17 -7.42
C LYS A 283 31.17 -20.88 -7.24
N PHE A 284 31.60 -19.80 -7.91
CA PHE A 284 30.89 -18.54 -7.91
C PHE A 284 29.49 -18.67 -8.54
N ILE A 285 29.39 -19.34 -9.70
CA ILE A 285 28.12 -19.61 -10.39
C ILE A 285 27.17 -20.41 -9.48
N GLU A 286 27.64 -21.52 -8.90
CA GLU A 286 26.84 -22.38 -8.02
C GLU A 286 26.25 -21.60 -6.83
N VAL A 287 27.03 -20.70 -6.23
CA VAL A 287 26.59 -19.87 -5.09
C VAL A 287 25.54 -18.85 -5.50
N VAL A 288 25.74 -18.18 -6.64
CA VAL A 288 24.77 -17.19 -7.15
C VAL A 288 23.46 -17.86 -7.53
N GLU A 289 23.51 -18.92 -8.31
CA GLU A 289 22.32 -19.59 -8.84
C GLU A 289 21.50 -20.23 -7.73
N ALA A 290 22.14 -20.87 -6.73
CA ALA A 290 21.42 -21.44 -5.58
C ALA A 290 20.59 -20.39 -4.82
N ARG A 291 21.14 -19.17 -4.62
CA ARG A 291 20.38 -18.10 -3.97
C ARG A 291 19.27 -17.55 -4.85
N VAL A 292 19.51 -17.43 -6.16
CA VAL A 292 18.50 -16.97 -7.10
C VAL A 292 17.34 -17.97 -7.19
N GLU A 293 17.64 -19.27 -7.25
CA GLU A 293 16.67 -20.37 -7.18
C GLU A 293 15.81 -20.25 -5.92
N GLU A 294 16.42 -20.12 -4.74
CA GLU A 294 15.67 -19.98 -3.48
C GLU A 294 14.73 -18.76 -3.50
N ILE A 295 15.18 -17.63 -4.06
CA ILE A 295 14.34 -16.43 -4.20
C ILE A 295 13.16 -16.73 -5.12
N ILE A 296 13.38 -17.36 -6.28
CA ILE A 296 12.34 -17.65 -7.26
C ILE A 296 11.32 -18.66 -6.70
N GLU A 297 11.77 -19.71 -6.03
CA GLU A 297 10.89 -20.70 -5.40
C GLU A 297 10.00 -20.05 -4.33
N ASN A 298 10.58 -19.18 -3.49
CA ASN A 298 9.81 -18.44 -2.49
C ASN A 298 8.83 -17.47 -3.14
N VAL A 299 9.18 -16.86 -4.27
CA VAL A 299 8.27 -16.01 -5.06
C VAL A 299 7.11 -16.82 -5.62
N TRP A 300 7.39 -17.97 -6.24
CA TRP A 300 6.37 -18.83 -6.82
C TRP A 300 5.42 -19.40 -5.76
N PHE A 301 5.95 -19.74 -4.58
CA PHE A 301 5.14 -20.18 -3.44
C PHE A 301 4.10 -19.14 -2.99
N GLN A 302 4.33 -17.85 -3.25
CA GLN A 302 3.35 -16.80 -2.95
C GLN A 302 2.20 -16.74 -3.96
N VAL A 303 2.27 -17.40 -5.11
CA VAL A 303 1.18 -17.38 -6.10
C VAL A 303 0.07 -18.32 -5.63
N PRO A 304 -1.16 -17.82 -5.37
CA PRO A 304 -2.24 -18.71 -4.97
C PRO A 304 -2.60 -19.69 -6.10
N ALA A 305 -2.79 -20.97 -5.74
CA ALA A 305 -3.04 -22.05 -6.71
C ALA A 305 -4.22 -21.77 -7.65
N GLU A 306 -5.27 -21.11 -7.17
CA GLU A 306 -6.46 -20.73 -7.96
C GLU A 306 -6.15 -19.76 -9.12
N TYR A 307 -5.04 -19.03 -9.06
CA TYR A 307 -4.62 -18.11 -10.12
C TYR A 307 -3.44 -18.61 -10.95
N ALA A 308 -2.73 -19.66 -10.51
CA ALA A 308 -1.49 -20.11 -11.17
C ALA A 308 -1.70 -20.42 -12.67
N ASP A 309 -2.83 -21.04 -13.01
CA ASP A 309 -3.19 -21.38 -14.40
C ASP A 309 -3.82 -20.20 -15.19
N ASN A 310 -4.07 -19.07 -14.53
CA ASN A 310 -4.77 -17.90 -15.08
C ASN A 310 -3.85 -16.68 -15.28
N LEU A 311 -2.52 -16.89 -15.37
CA LEU A 311 -1.52 -15.81 -15.48
C LEU A 311 -1.16 -15.49 -16.95
N LEU A 312 -2.14 -15.18 -17.81
CA LEU A 312 -1.89 -14.88 -19.23
C LEU A 312 -1.05 -13.59 -19.47
N GLY A 313 -1.04 -12.69 -18.49
CA GLY A 313 -0.17 -11.52 -18.41
C GLY A 313 1.29 -11.89 -18.13
N GLY A 314 1.55 -13.07 -17.54
CA GLY A 314 2.88 -13.58 -17.23
C GLY A 314 3.46 -13.02 -15.93
N ILE A 315 4.79 -13.10 -15.81
CA ILE A 315 5.55 -12.55 -14.68
C ILE A 315 6.23 -11.26 -15.12
N ILE A 316 6.03 -10.17 -14.37
CA ILE A 316 6.66 -8.88 -14.57
C ILE A 316 7.69 -8.69 -13.46
N LEU A 317 8.97 -8.57 -13.84
CA LEU A 317 10.08 -8.33 -12.93
C LEU A 317 10.43 -6.84 -12.91
N THR A 318 10.76 -6.30 -11.74
CA THR A 318 11.24 -4.92 -11.57
C THR A 318 12.22 -4.85 -10.39
N GLY A 319 12.76 -3.67 -10.11
CA GLY A 319 13.70 -3.45 -9.03
C GLY A 319 15.15 -3.79 -9.42
N GLY A 320 16.10 -3.43 -8.55
CA GLY A 320 17.52 -3.56 -8.87
C GLY A 320 17.98 -4.99 -9.17
N GLY A 321 17.40 -5.98 -8.49
CA GLY A 321 17.71 -7.40 -8.71
C GLY A 321 17.26 -7.93 -10.06
N SER A 322 16.30 -7.28 -10.73
CA SER A 322 15.87 -7.64 -12.09
C SER A 322 16.91 -7.32 -13.17
N ASN A 323 18.01 -6.65 -12.82
CA ASN A 323 19.14 -6.41 -13.73
C ASN A 323 20.17 -7.55 -13.74
N LEU A 324 20.01 -8.56 -12.89
CA LEU A 324 20.90 -9.72 -12.89
C LEU A 324 20.81 -10.42 -14.25
N LYS A 325 21.95 -10.73 -14.86
CA LYS A 325 22.00 -11.35 -16.20
C LYS A 325 21.19 -12.65 -16.21
N ASN A 326 20.42 -12.89 -17.27
CA ASN A 326 19.61 -14.10 -17.48
C ASN A 326 18.52 -14.36 -16.42
N ILE A 327 18.09 -13.34 -15.65
CA ILE A 327 17.06 -13.49 -14.62
C ILE A 327 15.74 -14.01 -15.18
N GLU A 328 15.37 -13.58 -16.39
CA GLU A 328 14.20 -14.04 -17.10
C GLU A 328 14.28 -15.52 -17.50
N ILE A 329 15.48 -16.05 -17.72
CA ILE A 329 15.67 -17.49 -18.02
C ILE A 329 15.50 -18.29 -16.73
N ALA A 330 16.11 -17.84 -15.63
CA ALA A 330 15.96 -18.48 -14.32
C ALA A 330 14.47 -18.56 -13.92
N PHE A 331 13.74 -17.44 -14.00
CA PHE A 331 12.30 -17.44 -13.70
C PHE A 331 11.51 -18.39 -14.62
N ARG A 332 11.82 -18.45 -15.92
CA ARG A 332 11.12 -19.35 -16.85
C ARG A 332 11.34 -20.81 -16.47
N ASN A 333 12.57 -21.17 -16.14
CA ASN A 333 12.95 -22.54 -15.82
C ASN A 333 12.28 -23.04 -14.53
N HIS A 334 12.23 -22.20 -13.49
CA HIS A 334 11.67 -22.58 -12.18
C HIS A 334 10.15 -22.43 -12.06
N THR A 335 9.53 -21.50 -12.80
CA THR A 335 8.07 -21.25 -12.71
C THR A 335 7.26 -21.88 -13.84
N HIS A 336 7.90 -22.28 -14.93
CA HIS A 336 7.27 -22.75 -16.16
C HIS A 336 6.32 -21.73 -16.83
N ILE A 337 6.45 -20.44 -16.48
CA ILE A 337 5.75 -19.35 -17.16
C ILE A 337 6.63 -18.80 -18.29
N ASP A 338 6.18 -18.96 -19.53
CA ASP A 338 6.94 -18.53 -20.71
C ASP A 338 7.08 -17.01 -20.82
N LYS A 339 6.00 -16.30 -20.50
CA LYS A 339 5.89 -14.85 -20.65
C LYS A 339 6.48 -14.14 -19.44
N ILE A 340 7.70 -13.62 -19.62
CA ILE A 340 8.40 -12.83 -18.62
C ILE A 340 8.77 -11.48 -19.22
N ARG A 341 8.46 -10.40 -18.50
CA ARG A 341 8.81 -9.03 -18.89
C ARG A 341 9.59 -8.36 -17.78
N ILE A 342 10.69 -7.70 -18.12
CA ILE A 342 11.42 -6.84 -17.18
C ILE A 342 10.94 -5.40 -17.36
N ALA A 343 10.25 -4.86 -16.35
CA ALA A 343 9.79 -3.49 -16.29
C ALA A 343 10.92 -2.55 -15.85
N LYS A 344 11.72 -2.13 -16.83
CA LYS A 344 12.88 -1.26 -16.64
C LYS A 344 12.54 0.20 -16.30
N PHE A 345 11.33 0.64 -16.63
CA PHE A 345 10.88 2.00 -16.39
C PHE A 345 9.36 2.08 -16.23
N VAL A 346 8.87 3.20 -15.70
CA VAL A 346 7.43 3.49 -15.58
C VAL A 346 6.78 3.73 -16.94
N THR A 347 5.46 3.55 -17.04
CA THR A 347 4.67 3.77 -18.27
C THR A 347 4.42 5.26 -18.56
N LEU A 348 4.58 6.12 -17.55
CA LEU A 348 4.42 7.57 -17.65
C LEU A 348 5.60 8.22 -18.38
N THR A 349 5.31 9.33 -19.06
CA THR A 349 6.35 10.13 -19.69
C THR A 349 7.09 10.95 -18.63
N ILE A 350 8.36 10.63 -18.40
CA ILE A 350 9.24 11.31 -17.44
C ILE A 350 10.34 12.04 -18.20
N ASN A 351 10.44 13.36 -17.99
CA ASN A 351 11.51 14.19 -18.52
C ASN A 351 12.54 14.43 -17.40
N SER A 352 13.79 14.01 -17.59
CA SER A 352 14.86 14.23 -16.62
C SER A 352 16.23 14.38 -17.27
N THR A 353 17.07 15.21 -16.67
CA THR A 353 18.51 15.29 -16.97
C THR A 353 19.35 14.42 -16.03
N ASN A 354 18.72 13.72 -15.07
CA ASN A 354 19.43 12.90 -14.09
C ASN A 354 19.78 11.52 -14.66
N ASP A 355 21.06 11.20 -14.71
CA ASP A 355 21.57 9.92 -15.24
C ASP A 355 20.92 8.70 -14.58
N ALA A 356 20.64 8.78 -13.29
CA ALA A 356 20.11 7.65 -12.56
C ALA A 356 18.60 7.41 -12.78
N ILE A 357 17.90 8.38 -13.37
CA ILE A 357 16.54 8.16 -13.91
C ILE A 357 16.65 7.60 -15.32
N ASN A 358 17.54 8.17 -16.14
CA ASN A 358 17.74 7.79 -17.54
C ASN A 358 18.43 6.42 -17.72
N ALA A 359 18.94 5.82 -16.63
CA ALA A 359 19.50 4.47 -16.64
C ALA A 359 18.48 3.37 -16.98
N HIS A 360 17.18 3.61 -16.71
CA HIS A 360 16.09 2.67 -16.95
C HIS A 360 16.43 1.25 -16.44
N ASP A 361 16.79 1.14 -15.17
CA ASP A 361 17.21 -0.11 -14.51
C ASP A 361 16.16 -0.61 -13.48
N GLY A 362 14.96 -0.02 -13.49
CA GLY A 362 13.87 -0.34 -12.56
C GLY A 362 14.08 0.13 -11.11
N THR A 363 15.25 0.66 -10.74
CA THR A 363 15.55 1.04 -9.33
C THR A 363 14.85 2.32 -8.86
N MET A 364 14.21 3.04 -9.79
CA MET A 364 13.51 4.30 -9.54
C MET A 364 12.00 4.20 -9.78
N ASN A 365 11.48 3.04 -10.18
CA ASN A 365 10.08 2.90 -10.59
C ASN A 365 9.11 3.24 -9.46
N THR A 366 9.40 2.80 -8.23
CA THR A 366 8.56 3.04 -7.06
C THR A 366 8.51 4.53 -6.72
N VAL A 367 9.65 5.20 -6.51
CA VAL A 367 9.68 6.64 -6.22
C VAL A 367 9.07 7.50 -7.33
N LEU A 368 9.26 7.14 -8.60
CA LEU A 368 8.62 7.82 -9.73
C LEU A 368 7.10 7.63 -9.71
N GLY A 369 6.62 6.44 -9.37
CA GLY A 369 5.20 6.18 -9.17
C GLY A 369 4.60 7.01 -8.04
N ILE A 370 5.30 7.14 -6.91
CA ILE A 370 4.85 7.96 -5.78
C ILE A 370 4.77 9.43 -6.18
N LEU A 371 5.80 9.93 -6.87
CA LEU A 371 5.80 11.28 -7.43
C LEU A 371 4.61 11.50 -8.38
N ALA A 372 4.29 10.50 -9.20
CA ALA A 372 3.16 10.56 -10.12
C ALA A 372 1.80 10.53 -9.42
N LYS A 373 1.68 9.95 -8.23
CA LYS A 373 0.45 9.98 -7.43
C LYS A 373 0.24 11.32 -6.72
N GLY A 374 1.30 12.05 -6.41
CA GLY A 374 1.19 13.33 -5.69
C GLY A 374 0.44 14.40 -6.49
N ASP A 375 -0.43 15.16 -5.82
CA ASP A 375 -1.36 16.13 -6.42
C ASP A 375 -1.33 17.50 -5.74
N MET A 376 -0.76 17.58 -4.54
CA MET A 376 -0.57 18.80 -3.76
C MET A 376 0.78 19.45 -4.07
N ASN A 377 0.81 20.79 -4.06
CA ASN A 377 2.05 21.55 -4.19
C ASN A 377 2.86 21.48 -2.88
N CYS A 378 4.03 20.86 -2.95
CA CYS A 378 4.95 20.68 -1.83
C CYS A 378 5.87 21.89 -1.59
N ALA A 379 5.82 22.90 -2.45
CA ALA A 379 6.66 24.09 -2.32
C ALA A 379 6.28 24.93 -1.09
N GLY A 380 7.26 25.20 -0.23
CA GLY A 380 7.18 26.15 0.86
C GLY A 380 7.62 27.56 0.46
N PRO A 381 7.88 28.46 1.43
CA PRO A 381 8.40 29.80 1.15
C PRO A 381 9.73 29.78 0.39
N GLU A 382 9.97 30.83 -0.40
CA GLU A 382 11.26 31.00 -1.08
C GLU A 382 12.37 31.27 -0.06
N ILE A 383 13.54 30.66 -0.27
CA ILE A 383 14.68 30.84 0.62
C ILE A 383 15.39 32.13 0.22
N ASN A 384 15.12 33.23 0.95
CA ASN A 384 15.79 34.51 0.74
C ASN A 384 17.20 34.49 1.38
N SER A 385 18.22 34.90 0.62
CA SER A 385 19.63 34.88 1.04
C SER A 385 20.10 36.16 1.75
N ASP A 386 19.19 37.03 2.19
CA ASP A 386 19.55 38.30 2.84
C ASP A 386 19.96 38.06 4.31
N LEU A 387 21.27 37.90 4.52
CA LEU A 387 21.91 37.75 5.84
C LEU A 387 21.72 38.94 6.81
N PHE A 388 21.13 40.06 6.36
CA PHE A 388 21.04 41.31 7.12
C PHE A 388 19.63 41.71 7.57
N THR A 389 18.60 40.98 7.16
CA THR A 389 17.26 41.14 7.75
C THR A 389 17.11 40.11 8.85
N GLY A 390 17.03 40.57 10.10
CA GLY A 390 16.82 39.71 11.27
C GLY A 390 15.73 38.68 10.99
N ALA A 391 16.02 37.42 11.30
CA ALA A 391 15.17 36.29 11.01
C ALA A 391 13.70 36.62 11.34
N PRO A 392 12.77 36.59 10.37
CA PRO A 392 11.41 36.29 10.72
C PRO A 392 11.48 34.88 11.31
N GLU A 393 11.01 34.69 12.54
CA GLU A 393 10.67 33.35 13.02
C GLU A 393 9.73 32.73 11.97
N ALA A 394 10.25 31.85 11.12
CA ALA A 394 9.45 31.10 10.17
C ALA A 394 8.67 30.04 10.95
N LYS A 395 7.67 30.48 11.71
CA LYS A 395 6.59 29.62 12.17
C LYS A 395 5.65 29.44 10.99
N THR A 396 5.69 28.25 10.40
CA THR A 396 4.54 27.43 9.91
C THR A 396 5.00 26.50 8.78
N THR A 397 5.90 25.57 9.06
CA THR A 397 5.77 24.25 8.42
C THR A 397 4.46 23.68 8.95
N ALA A 398 3.44 23.57 8.08
CA ALA A 398 2.20 22.90 8.42
C ALA A 398 2.55 21.52 9.00
N THR A 399 2.00 21.14 10.14
CA THR A 399 2.19 19.79 10.68
C THR A 399 1.38 18.79 9.86
N THR A 400 1.75 17.50 9.88
CA THR A 400 0.96 16.44 9.22
C THR A 400 -0.51 16.51 9.65
N ASP A 401 -0.77 16.78 10.93
CA ASP A 401 -2.12 16.89 11.50
C ASP A 401 -2.91 18.11 10.97
N GLU A 402 -2.22 19.21 10.66
CA GLU A 402 -2.81 20.42 10.08
C GLU A 402 -3.15 20.28 8.60
N LEU A 403 -2.47 19.40 7.87
CA LEU A 403 -2.78 19.09 6.47
C LEU A 403 -4.06 18.24 6.35
N HIS A 404 -4.30 17.36 7.32
CA HIS A 404 -5.45 16.43 7.34
C HIS A 404 -6.55 16.91 8.31
N GLN A 405 -7.12 18.09 8.02
CA GLN A 405 -8.17 18.69 8.87
C GLN A 405 -9.50 17.93 8.81
N LYS A 406 -9.89 17.41 7.65
CA LYS A 406 -11.03 16.52 7.48
C LYS A 406 -10.55 15.08 7.42
N ALA A 407 -11.05 14.23 8.30
CA ALA A 407 -10.83 12.78 8.20
C ALA A 407 -11.49 12.30 6.90
N ARG A 408 -10.71 11.71 5.98
CA ARG A 408 -11.26 11.13 4.76
C ARG A 408 -12.11 9.91 5.07
N THR A 409 -13.25 9.78 4.40
CA THR A 409 -14.16 8.66 4.68
C THR A 409 -13.54 7.35 4.21
N LEU A 410 -13.88 6.26 4.89
CA LEU A 410 -13.33 4.93 4.66
C LEU A 410 -13.53 4.40 3.22
N ASN A 411 -14.55 4.89 2.50
CA ASN A 411 -14.81 4.49 1.12
C ASN A 411 -13.91 5.21 0.09
N GLU A 412 -13.49 6.45 0.35
CA GLU A 412 -12.68 7.26 -0.58
C GLU A 412 -11.26 6.73 -0.79
N THR A 413 -10.71 5.98 0.18
CA THR A 413 -9.34 5.44 0.08
C THR A 413 -9.28 4.01 -0.44
N THR A 414 -10.43 3.37 -0.67
CA THR A 414 -10.47 1.93 -0.99
C THR A 414 -9.83 1.65 -2.33
N GLY A 415 -8.79 0.83 -2.34
CA GLY A 415 -8.07 0.43 -3.56
C GLY A 415 -7.15 1.50 -4.15
N SER A 416 -7.04 2.69 -3.54
CA SER A 416 -6.10 3.73 -3.97
C SER A 416 -4.68 3.49 -3.43
N GLY A 417 -4.54 2.60 -2.45
CA GLY A 417 -3.28 2.32 -1.77
C GLY A 417 -2.83 3.45 -0.84
N VAL A 418 -3.72 4.39 -0.53
CA VAL A 418 -3.48 5.49 0.40
C VAL A 418 -3.42 4.95 1.84
N VAL A 419 -2.39 5.36 2.57
CA VAL A 419 -2.14 4.98 3.94
C VAL A 419 -2.42 6.17 4.86
N ARG A 420 -3.50 6.05 5.63
CA ARG A 420 -3.96 7.11 6.55
C ARG A 420 -2.93 7.44 7.61
N THR A 421 -2.93 8.70 8.06
CA THR A 421 -2.12 9.18 9.20
C THR A 421 -2.71 8.74 10.56
N GLU A 422 -1.93 8.78 11.64
CA GLU A 422 -2.38 8.28 12.95
C GLU A 422 -3.49 9.18 13.51
N ALA A 423 -3.36 10.49 13.29
CA ALA A 423 -4.39 11.47 13.62
C ALA A 423 -5.67 11.28 12.80
N GLU A 424 -5.59 10.98 11.50
CA GLU A 424 -6.76 10.65 10.69
C GLU A 424 -7.47 9.40 11.21
N LYS A 425 -6.72 8.36 11.59
CA LYS A 425 -7.29 7.13 12.16
C LYS A 425 -7.97 7.40 13.49
N GLN A 426 -7.33 8.12 14.41
CA GLN A 426 -7.92 8.46 15.71
C GLN A 426 -9.18 9.32 15.58
N LYS A 427 -9.19 10.29 14.65
CA LYS A 427 -10.38 11.09 14.35
C LYS A 427 -11.51 10.24 13.76
N ALA A 428 -11.19 9.35 12.81
CA ALA A 428 -12.16 8.45 12.19
C ALA A 428 -12.75 7.47 13.23
N GLU A 429 -11.92 6.88 14.10
CA GLU A 429 -12.39 6.02 15.19
C GLU A 429 -13.29 6.77 16.18
N ALA A 430 -12.96 8.03 16.52
CA ALA A 430 -13.77 8.84 17.41
C ALA A 430 -15.12 9.24 16.79
N GLU A 431 -15.11 9.60 15.50
CA GLU A 431 -16.32 9.93 14.75
C GLU A 431 -17.22 8.69 14.54
N GLU A 432 -16.64 7.53 14.28
CA GLU A 432 -17.38 6.28 14.15
C GLU A 432 -17.96 5.81 15.49
N ARG A 433 -17.23 5.95 16.60
CA ARG A 433 -17.79 5.72 17.95
C ARG A 433 -18.99 6.63 18.20
N ARG A 434 -18.88 7.91 17.85
CA ARG A 434 -19.99 8.86 17.99
C ARG A 434 -21.19 8.44 17.14
N ARG A 435 -20.96 8.04 15.89
CA ARG A 435 -22.04 7.55 15.00
C ARG A 435 -22.71 6.29 15.54
N LYS A 436 -21.95 5.33 16.06
CA LYS A 436 -22.50 4.11 16.68
C LYS A 436 -23.32 4.42 17.93
N ASP A 437 -22.86 5.35 18.75
CA ASP A 437 -23.59 5.80 19.93
C ASP A 437 -24.91 6.50 19.54
N GLU A 438 -24.88 7.36 18.52
CA GLU A 438 -26.08 8.01 17.95
C GLU A 438 -27.07 6.99 17.36
N GLU A 439 -26.58 5.95 16.67
CA GLU A 439 -27.38 4.89 16.07
C GLU A 439 -28.04 3.99 17.14
N LEU A 440 -27.29 3.62 18.18
CA LEU A 440 -27.82 2.91 19.36
C LEU A 440 -28.86 3.73 20.13
N GLU A 441 -28.67 5.05 20.20
CA GLU A 441 -29.64 5.94 20.84
C GLU A 441 -30.92 6.05 20.02
N ALA A 442 -30.82 6.20 18.70
CA ALA A 442 -31.97 6.19 17.79
C ALA A 442 -32.74 4.86 17.83
N GLU A 443 -32.04 3.72 17.88
CA GLU A 443 -32.68 2.40 18.01
C GLU A 443 -33.44 2.27 19.34
N ARG A 444 -32.85 2.75 20.45
CA ARG A 444 -33.53 2.78 21.77
C ARG A 444 -34.75 3.70 21.75
N GLU A 445 -34.69 4.84 21.09
CA GLU A 445 -35.83 5.75 20.95
C GLU A 445 -36.95 5.13 20.11
N ALA A 446 -36.62 4.48 18.99
CA ALA A 446 -37.58 3.77 18.16
C ALA A 446 -38.29 2.66 18.94
N LEU A 447 -37.54 1.88 19.73
CA LEU A 447 -38.08 0.80 20.55
C LEU A 447 -39.00 1.33 21.65
N ARG A 448 -38.63 2.44 22.32
CA ARG A 448 -39.52 3.12 23.28
C ARG A 448 -40.79 3.67 22.61
N ALA A 449 -40.68 4.22 21.41
CA ALA A 449 -41.82 4.75 20.66
C ALA A 449 -42.78 3.62 20.25
N GLU A 450 -42.24 2.47 19.84
CA GLU A 450 -43.03 1.28 19.51
C GLU A 450 -43.70 0.68 20.75
N GLU A 451 -42.99 0.55 21.87
CA GLU A 451 -43.57 0.13 23.16
C GLU A 451 -44.68 1.07 23.60
N ALA A 452 -44.49 2.39 23.46
CA ALA A 452 -45.52 3.39 23.77
C ALA A 452 -46.74 3.27 22.85
N ARG A 453 -46.54 2.98 21.55
CA ARG A 453 -47.62 2.72 20.60
C ARG A 453 -48.41 1.47 20.98
N LEU A 454 -47.72 0.35 21.24
CA LEU A 454 -48.33 -0.91 21.67
C LEU A 454 -49.06 -0.77 23.01
N ALA A 455 -48.51 0.00 23.95
CA ALA A 455 -49.17 0.31 25.21
C ALA A 455 -50.43 1.13 25.01
N LYS A 456 -50.42 2.10 24.08
CA LYS A 456 -51.60 2.89 23.71
C LYS A 456 -52.67 2.03 23.04
N GLU A 457 -52.30 1.16 22.11
CA GLU A 457 -53.22 0.19 21.47
C GLU A 457 -53.82 -0.79 22.50
N ARG A 458 -53.01 -1.32 23.43
CA ARG A 458 -53.50 -2.15 24.55
C ARG A 458 -54.48 -1.39 25.43
N ARG A 459 -54.21 -0.10 25.70
CA ARG A 459 -55.09 0.76 26.50
C ARG A 459 -56.41 1.06 25.78
N GLU A 460 -56.38 1.26 24.47
CA GLU A 460 -57.57 1.45 23.63
C GLU A 460 -58.39 0.17 23.44
N ASN A 461 -57.74 -1.00 23.38
CA ASN A 461 -58.39 -2.30 23.26
C ASN A 461 -58.79 -2.95 24.60
N SER A 462 -58.40 -2.35 25.73
CA SER A 462 -58.82 -2.78 27.08
C SER A 462 -60.34 -2.73 27.23
N THR A 463 -60.92 -3.78 27.82
CA THR A 463 -62.35 -3.90 28.14
C THR A 463 -62.86 -2.71 28.97
N SER A 464 -62.05 -2.19 29.89
CA SER A 464 -62.40 -1.00 30.68
C SER A 464 -62.55 0.27 29.84
N HIS A 465 -61.75 0.44 28.78
CA HIS A 465 -61.79 1.62 27.91
C HIS A 465 -62.95 1.53 26.90
N LYS A 466 -63.28 0.33 26.42
CA LYS A 466 -64.48 0.08 25.61
C LYS A 466 -65.77 0.36 26.41
N ILE A 467 -65.86 -0.12 27.65
CA ILE A 467 -67.01 0.14 28.54
C ILE A 467 -67.16 1.64 28.82
N PHE A 468 -66.06 2.36 29.09
CA PHE A 468 -66.10 3.80 29.36
C PHE A 468 -66.55 4.62 28.12
N ARG A 469 -66.19 4.19 26.91
CA ARG A 469 -66.59 4.82 25.65
C ARG A 469 -68.08 4.60 25.35
N GLU A 470 -68.60 3.39 25.63
CA GLU A 470 -70.04 3.12 25.55
C GLU A 470 -70.83 3.94 26.57
N LEU A 471 -70.37 4.03 27.83
CA LEU A 471 -71.00 4.85 28.86
C LEU A 471 -71.04 6.34 28.49
N LYS A 472 -69.95 6.87 27.92
CA LYS A 472 -69.87 8.27 27.48
C LYS A 472 -70.79 8.55 26.29
N ASN A 473 -70.91 7.62 25.34
CA ASN A 473 -71.85 7.73 24.22
C ASN A 473 -73.31 7.60 24.69
N PHE A 474 -73.57 6.80 25.73
CA PHE A 474 -74.89 6.68 26.35
C PHE A 474 -75.31 7.98 27.06
N PHE A 475 -74.42 8.56 27.89
CA PHE A 475 -74.67 9.85 28.54
C PHE A 475 -74.71 11.04 27.57
N GLY A 476 -73.90 11.03 26.51
CA GLY A 476 -73.93 12.06 25.47
C GLY A 476 -75.24 12.09 24.69
N LYS A 477 -75.86 10.93 24.43
CA LYS A 477 -77.21 10.85 23.83
C LYS A 477 -78.32 11.30 24.79
N MET A 478 -78.18 11.03 26.08
CA MET A 478 -79.13 11.47 27.10
C MET A 478 -79.14 13.00 27.31
N ILE A 479 -78.02 13.68 27.04
CA ILE A 479 -77.93 15.14 27.19
C ILE A 479 -78.39 15.88 25.92
N SER A 480 -78.45 15.21 24.77
CA SER A 480 -78.93 15.78 23.50
C SER A 480 -80.41 15.52 23.20
N GLU A 481 -81.14 14.86 24.10
CA GLU A 481 -82.59 14.60 23.96
C GLU A 481 -83.47 15.55 24.80
N ASP A 482 -82.89 16.55 25.47
CA ASP A 482 -83.61 17.55 26.29
C ASP A 482 -83.37 19.03 25.86
N GLU A 483 -82.97 19.28 24.61
CA GLU A 483 -83.13 20.58 23.90
C GLU A 483 -84.11 20.42 22.73
#